data_AF-A0A0F9J6X9-F1
#
_entry.id   AF-A0A0F9J6X9-F1
#
_cell.length_a   1.000
_cell.length_b   1.000
_cell.length_c   1.000
_cell.angle_alpha   90.00
_cell.angle_beta   90.00
_cell.angle_gamma   90.00
#
_symmetry.space_group_name_H-M   'P 1'
#
loop_
_entity.id
_entity.type
_entity.pdbx_description
1 polymer ?
#
loop_
_entity_poly.entity_id
_entity_poly.type
_entity_poly.pdbx_seq_one_letter_code
_entity_poly.pdbx_strand_id
1 'polypeptide(L)'
;MKKIPTIFKRNPDNLRELLNDPHPDCLWVFAGEGVATRKYDGTCVKIENEKYFKRREVKKGKPIPSGFIEIGFDSNTGKRVGWIEIDPSDKENKWHMEGLEFTFPDKDFLSECVDGMYELVGPKIQGNPENTNIMCLYFTLALKSMKMYPVLLMN
;
A
#
# COMPACT_ATOMS: atom_id res chain seq x y z
N MET A 1 7.90 9.82 7.69
CA MET A 1 6.71 9.04 7.26
C MET A 1 5.53 9.49 8.12
N LYS A 2 4.42 9.93 7.51
CA LYS A 2 3.18 10.21 8.27
C LYS A 2 2.50 8.88 8.58
N LYS A 3 2.42 8.51 9.85
CA LYS A 3 1.72 7.29 10.28
C LYS A 3 0.22 7.56 10.33
N ILE A 4 -0.58 6.55 10.00
CA ILE A 4 -2.02 6.57 10.26
C ILE A 4 -2.22 6.47 11.78
N PRO A 5 -2.99 7.37 12.41
CA PRO A 5 -3.25 7.30 13.84
C PRO A 5 -4.11 6.07 14.20
N THR A 6 -4.05 5.65 15.45
CA THR A 6 -5.08 4.76 16.01
C THR A 6 -6.37 5.55 16.22
N ILE A 7 -7.52 4.87 16.14
CA ILE A 7 -8.83 5.53 16.33
C ILE A 7 -9.01 6.10 17.75
N PHE A 8 -8.32 5.50 18.73
CA PHE A 8 -8.22 5.99 20.11
C PHE A 8 -6.83 6.54 20.41
N LYS A 9 -6.74 7.46 21.39
CA LYS A 9 -5.47 8.00 21.87
C LYS A 9 -4.60 6.92 22.49
N ARG A 10 -3.28 7.05 22.37
CA ARG A 10 -2.31 6.22 23.12
C ARG A 10 -1.93 6.93 24.41
N ASN A 11 -1.69 6.15 25.46
CA ASN A 11 -1.14 6.67 26.71
C ASN A 11 0.27 7.25 26.45
N PRO A 12 0.55 8.53 26.76
CA PRO A 12 1.86 9.15 26.50
C PRO A 12 2.99 8.52 27.32
N ASP A 13 2.69 7.99 28.51
CA ASP A 13 3.66 7.33 29.39
C ASP A 13 3.86 5.85 29.03
N ASN A 14 2.89 5.26 28.34
CA ASN A 14 2.96 3.88 27.85
C ASN A 14 2.29 3.73 26.48
N LEU A 15 3.06 3.94 25.41
CA LEU A 15 2.54 3.91 24.04
C LEU A 15 1.93 2.57 23.60
N ARG A 16 2.05 1.48 24.37
CA ARG A 16 1.37 0.19 24.08
C ARG A 16 -0.10 0.20 24.46
N GLU A 17 -0.48 1.07 25.39
CA GLU A 17 -1.83 1.18 25.92
C GLU A 17 -2.65 2.19 25.11
N LEU A 18 -3.92 1.85 24.87
CA LEU A 18 -4.92 2.75 24.30
C LEU A 18 -5.81 3.30 25.42
N LEU A 19 -6.10 4.59 25.35
CA LEU A 19 -7.07 5.26 26.21
C LEU A 19 -8.46 5.18 25.57
N ASN A 20 -9.52 5.39 26.34
CA ASN A 20 -10.89 5.38 25.81
C ASN A 20 -11.27 6.65 25.05
N ASP A 21 -10.43 7.68 25.07
CA ASP A 21 -10.64 8.93 24.35
C ASP A 21 -10.39 8.75 22.84
N PRO A 22 -11.34 9.15 21.96
CA PRO A 22 -11.12 9.22 20.52
C PRO A 22 -9.92 10.10 20.16
N HIS A 23 -9.18 9.69 19.13
CA HIS A 23 -8.14 10.52 18.55
C HIS A 23 -8.79 11.67 17.76
N PRO A 24 -8.37 12.95 17.95
CA PRO A 24 -8.99 14.10 17.26
C PRO A 24 -9.03 13.96 15.73
N ASP A 25 -7.93 13.49 15.12
CA ASP A 25 -7.85 13.23 13.66
C ASP A 25 -8.77 12.09 13.17
N CYS A 26 -9.41 11.35 14.08
CA CYS A 26 -10.26 10.20 13.79
C CYS A 26 -11.74 10.44 14.13
N LEU A 27 -12.15 11.66 14.52
CA LEU A 27 -13.53 11.95 14.93
C LEU A 27 -14.57 11.66 13.83
N TRP A 28 -14.19 11.85 12.56
CA TRP A 28 -15.02 11.51 11.39
C TRP A 28 -15.43 10.03 11.34
N VAL A 29 -14.61 9.12 11.89
CA VAL A 29 -14.95 7.68 12.00
C VAL A 29 -16.14 7.49 12.93
N PHE A 30 -16.15 8.18 14.07
CA PHE A 30 -17.23 8.12 15.05
C PHE A 30 -18.48 8.87 14.58
N ALA A 31 -18.32 9.84 13.67
CA ALA A 31 -19.43 10.49 12.97
C ALA A 31 -20.06 9.61 11.86
N GLY A 32 -19.52 8.42 11.61
CA GLY A 32 -20.05 7.48 10.61
C GLY A 32 -19.67 7.83 9.17
N GLU A 33 -18.71 8.73 8.95
CA GLU A 33 -18.27 9.15 7.61
C GLU A 33 -17.38 8.10 6.91
N GLY A 34 -16.88 7.12 7.68
CA GLY A 34 -15.98 6.09 7.18
C GLY A 34 -16.65 4.77 6.84
N VAL A 35 -16.09 4.09 5.84
CA VAL A 35 -16.39 2.69 5.53
C VAL A 35 -15.20 1.85 5.95
N ALA A 36 -15.43 0.89 6.85
CA ALA A 36 -14.38 -0.05 7.26
C ALA A 36 -14.04 -0.98 6.08
N THR A 37 -12.76 -1.16 5.81
CA THR A 37 -12.25 -2.09 4.79
C THR A 37 -11.33 -3.12 5.44
N ARG A 38 -11.19 -4.28 4.79
CA ARG A 38 -10.15 -5.24 5.18
C ARG A 38 -8.77 -4.63 4.93
N LYS A 39 -7.89 -4.75 5.92
CA LYS A 39 -6.46 -4.51 5.73
C LYS A 39 -5.82 -5.82 5.25
N TYR A 40 -5.19 -5.77 4.09
CA TYR A 40 -4.30 -6.85 3.64
C TYR A 40 -2.88 -6.60 4.16
N ASP A 41 -2.15 -7.67 4.47
CA ASP A 41 -0.77 -7.61 4.93
C ASP A 41 0.18 -8.12 3.85
N GLY A 42 0.49 -7.24 2.90
CA GLY A 42 1.30 -7.58 1.74
C GLY A 42 2.40 -6.57 1.47
N THR A 43 2.60 -6.28 0.19
CA THR A 43 3.49 -5.22 -0.29
C THR A 43 2.69 -4.21 -1.08
N CYS A 44 2.65 -2.98 -0.59
CA CYS A 44 1.97 -1.88 -1.27
C CYS A 44 2.63 -1.54 -2.62
N VAL A 45 1.80 -1.51 -3.65
CA VAL A 45 2.12 -1.14 -5.02
C VAL A 45 1.14 -0.09 -5.52
N LYS A 46 1.52 0.64 -6.56
CA LYS A 46 0.70 1.68 -7.18
C LYS A 46 0.59 1.41 -8.68
N ILE A 47 -0.60 1.50 -9.22
CA ILE A 47 -0.83 1.63 -10.67
C ILE A 47 -1.28 3.07 -10.90
N GLU A 48 -0.60 3.79 -11.78
CA GLU A 48 -0.92 5.18 -12.10
C GLU A 48 -0.44 5.51 -13.51
N ASN A 49 -1.33 6.05 -14.36
CA ASN A 49 -1.02 6.39 -15.75
C ASN A 49 -0.33 5.23 -16.48
N GLU A 50 -0.94 4.04 -16.43
CA GLU A 50 -0.46 2.82 -17.12
C GLU A 50 0.89 2.30 -16.62
N LYS A 51 1.38 2.81 -15.49
CA LYS A 51 2.66 2.41 -14.89
C LYS A 51 2.47 1.71 -13.57
N TYR A 52 3.32 0.72 -13.33
CA TYR A 52 3.28 -0.11 -12.12
C TYR A 52 4.50 0.17 -11.24
N PHE A 53 4.27 0.50 -9.97
CA PHE A 53 5.31 0.93 -9.04
C PHE A 53 5.31 0.11 -7.75
N LYS A 54 6.50 -0.16 -7.21
CA LYS A 54 6.68 -0.69 -5.84
C LYS A 54 7.08 0.42 -4.89
N ARG A 55 6.57 0.37 -3.64
CA ARG A 55 7.01 1.28 -2.58
C ARG A 55 8.41 0.92 -2.11
N ARG A 56 9.30 1.90 -1.99
CA ARG A 56 10.69 1.71 -1.55
C ARG A 56 11.03 2.63 -0.39
N GLU A 57 11.69 2.08 0.63
CA GLU A 57 12.37 2.85 1.67
C GLU A 57 13.88 2.87 1.38
N VAL A 58 14.49 4.05 1.43
CA VAL A 58 15.94 4.25 1.36
C VAL A 58 16.44 4.69 2.73
N LYS A 59 17.33 3.90 3.32
CA LYS A 59 17.93 4.18 4.63
C LYS A 59 18.89 5.37 4.55
N LYS A 60 19.09 6.06 5.68
CA LYS A 60 20.05 7.17 5.80
C LYS A 60 21.44 6.76 5.27
N GLY A 61 22.01 7.59 4.40
CA GLY A 61 23.35 7.40 3.83
C GLY A 61 23.46 6.30 2.77
N LYS A 62 22.36 5.64 2.39
CA LYS A 62 22.35 4.71 1.25
C LYS A 62 22.10 5.45 -0.07
N PRO A 63 22.67 4.98 -1.18
CA PRO A 63 22.43 5.58 -2.49
C PRO A 63 20.94 5.51 -2.83
N ILE A 64 20.44 6.61 -3.39
CA ILE A 64 19.08 6.66 -3.93
C ILE A 64 19.07 5.87 -5.24
N PRO A 65 18.20 4.85 -5.40
CA PRO A 65 18.12 4.10 -6.65
C PRO A 65 17.73 4.99 -7.83
N SER A 66 18.17 4.63 -9.03
CA SER A 66 17.71 5.27 -10.25
C SER A 66 16.19 5.16 -10.38
N GLY A 67 15.53 6.22 -10.86
CA GLY A 67 14.07 6.27 -10.99
C GLY A 67 13.28 6.35 -9.68
N PHE A 68 13.94 6.59 -8.53
CA PHE A 68 13.25 6.77 -7.25
C PHE A 68 12.50 8.11 -7.20
N ILE A 69 11.18 8.02 -7.05
CA ILE A 69 10.28 9.16 -6.89
C ILE A 69 10.00 9.33 -5.40
N GLU A 70 10.66 10.28 -4.75
CA GLU A 70 10.47 10.53 -3.32
C GLU A 70 9.09 11.10 -3.01
N ILE A 71 8.42 10.53 -2.00
CA ILE A 71 7.13 11.01 -1.49
C ILE A 71 7.18 11.40 -0.01
N GLY A 72 8.31 11.18 0.65
CA GLY A 72 8.45 11.53 2.05
C GLY A 72 9.84 11.32 2.61
N PHE A 73 10.18 12.18 3.56
CA PHE A 73 11.39 12.11 4.36
C PHE A 73 11.02 12.06 5.84
N ASP A 74 11.75 11.26 6.62
CA ASP A 74 11.67 11.24 8.07
C ASP A 74 12.95 11.87 8.64
N SER A 75 12.83 13.09 9.16
CA SER A 75 13.97 13.83 9.72
C SER A 75 14.58 13.16 10.94
N ASN A 76 13.80 12.38 11.71
CA ASN A 76 14.29 11.71 12.91
C ASN A 76 15.19 10.52 12.54
N THR A 77 14.80 9.73 11.54
CA THR A 77 15.52 8.52 11.14
C THR A 77 16.44 8.73 9.92
N GLY A 78 16.28 9.83 9.20
CA GLY A 78 16.94 10.10 7.92
C GLY A 78 16.47 9.19 6.78
N LYS A 79 15.35 8.48 6.95
CA LYS A 79 14.79 7.58 5.94
C LYS A 79 14.00 8.35 4.89
N ARG A 80 14.14 7.94 3.63
CA ARG A 80 13.34 8.41 2.50
C ARG A 80 12.38 7.31 2.08
N VAL A 81 11.17 7.67 1.71
CA VAL A 81 10.15 6.76 1.19
C VAL A 81 9.68 7.28 -0.16
N GLY A 82 9.51 6.39 -1.12
CA GLY A 82 9.20 6.75 -2.50
C GLY A 82 8.69 5.57 -3.30
N TRP A 83 8.53 5.81 -4.59
CA TRP A 83 8.13 4.84 -5.60
C TRP A 83 9.29 4.54 -6.53
N ILE A 84 9.36 3.31 -7.02
CA ILE A 84 10.23 2.92 -8.13
C ILE A 84 9.36 2.16 -9.12
N GLU A 85 9.45 2.53 -10.38
CA GLU A 85 8.76 1.82 -11.47
C GLU A 85 9.29 0.40 -11.56
N ILE A 86 8.37 -0.56 -11.73
CA ILE A 86 8.69 -1.97 -11.79
C ILE A 86 9.14 -2.28 -13.21
N ASP A 87 10.43 -2.54 -13.36
CA ASP A 87 11.01 -3.04 -14.62
C ASP A 87 10.75 -4.55 -14.74
N PRO A 88 9.99 -5.02 -15.75
CA PRO A 88 9.71 -6.44 -15.94
C PRO A 88 10.96 -7.28 -16.29
N SER A 89 12.04 -6.64 -16.78
CA SER A 89 13.30 -7.32 -17.10
C SER A 89 14.17 -7.59 -15.86
N ASP A 90 13.93 -6.89 -14.75
CA ASP A 90 14.64 -7.09 -13.49
C ASP A 90 14.07 -8.29 -12.72
N LYS A 91 14.92 -9.30 -12.46
CA LYS A 91 14.55 -10.54 -11.77
C LYS A 91 14.08 -10.31 -10.33
N GLU A 92 14.47 -9.21 -9.68
CA GLU A 92 13.99 -8.82 -8.35
C GLU A 92 12.49 -8.49 -8.35
N ASN A 93 11.93 -8.17 -9.53
CA ASN A 93 10.52 -7.83 -9.70
C ASN A 93 9.61 -9.03 -10.03
N LYS A 94 10.17 -10.24 -10.15
CA LYS A 94 9.41 -11.41 -10.62
C LYS A 94 8.07 -11.64 -9.91
N TRP A 95 8.03 -11.47 -8.58
CA TRP A 95 6.80 -11.67 -7.80
C TRP A 95 5.78 -10.54 -7.99
N HIS A 96 6.26 -9.33 -8.27
CA HIS A 96 5.37 -8.22 -8.61
C HIS A 96 4.75 -8.45 -9.99
N MET A 97 5.55 -8.95 -10.94
CA MET A 97 5.08 -9.30 -12.29
C MET A 97 4.10 -10.46 -12.26
N GLU A 98 4.39 -11.52 -11.51
CA GLU A 98 3.47 -12.66 -11.35
C GLU A 98 2.13 -12.22 -10.74
N GLY A 99 2.15 -11.35 -9.73
CA GLY A 99 0.92 -10.81 -9.15
C GLY A 99 0.15 -9.91 -10.11
N LEU A 100 0.84 -9.09 -10.90
CA LEU A 100 0.24 -8.26 -11.93
C LEU A 100 -0.40 -9.13 -13.03
N GLU A 101 0.34 -10.11 -13.56
CA GLU A 101 -0.10 -11.08 -14.56
C GLU A 101 -1.32 -11.87 -14.12
N PHE A 102 -1.31 -12.36 -12.89
CA PHE A 102 -2.45 -13.11 -12.38
C PHE A 102 -3.70 -12.23 -12.26
N THR A 103 -3.54 -10.99 -11.79
CA THR A 103 -4.67 -10.08 -11.55
C THR A 103 -5.20 -9.47 -12.85
N PHE A 104 -4.29 -9.18 -13.77
CA PHE A 104 -4.52 -8.54 -15.06
C PHE A 104 -3.78 -9.35 -16.13
N PRO A 105 -4.36 -10.47 -16.59
CA PRO A 105 -3.70 -11.38 -17.54
C PRO A 105 -3.39 -10.71 -18.87
N ASP A 106 -4.21 -9.74 -19.26
CA ASP A 106 -4.04 -8.98 -20.48
C ASP A 106 -3.26 -7.68 -20.18
N LYS A 107 -1.91 -7.79 -20.11
CA LYS A 107 -1.00 -6.67 -19.76
C LYS A 107 -1.09 -5.46 -20.68
N ASP A 108 -1.55 -5.66 -21.92
CA ASP A 108 -1.76 -4.58 -22.90
C ASP A 108 -2.86 -3.61 -22.45
N PHE A 109 -3.65 -4.00 -21.44
CA PHE A 109 -4.71 -3.20 -20.84
C PHE A 109 -4.33 -2.67 -19.46
N LEU A 110 -3.04 -2.46 -19.15
CA LEU A 110 -2.66 -1.57 -18.04
C LEU A 110 -3.34 -0.20 -18.14
N SER A 111 -3.67 0.23 -19.36
CA SER A 111 -4.52 1.37 -19.70
C SER A 111 -5.97 1.29 -19.20
N GLU A 112 -6.50 0.08 -19.03
CA GLU A 112 -7.85 -0.17 -18.50
C GLU A 112 -7.83 -0.55 -17.01
N CYS A 113 -6.63 -0.74 -16.43
CA CYS A 113 -6.49 -0.93 -15.00
C CYS A 113 -6.94 0.32 -14.25
N VAL A 114 -7.58 0.12 -13.11
CA VAL A 114 -8.01 1.23 -12.26
C VAL A 114 -6.77 1.84 -11.59
N ASP A 115 -6.45 3.09 -11.94
CA ASP A 115 -5.43 3.84 -11.23
C ASP A 115 -5.71 3.83 -9.71
N GLY A 116 -4.70 3.46 -8.94
CA GLY A 116 -4.85 3.34 -7.50
C GLY A 116 -3.74 2.58 -6.80
N MET A 117 -3.97 2.37 -5.51
CA MET A 117 -3.07 1.62 -4.65
C MET A 117 -3.59 0.20 -4.53
N TYR A 118 -2.69 -0.76 -4.62
CA TYR A 118 -2.99 -2.17 -4.42
C TYR A 118 -2.05 -2.75 -3.37
N GLU A 119 -2.45 -3.88 -2.81
CA GLU A 119 -1.60 -4.71 -1.98
C GLU A 119 -1.27 -5.99 -2.74
N LEU A 120 0.01 -6.17 -3.07
CA LEU A 120 0.52 -7.44 -3.58
C LEU A 120 0.58 -8.44 -2.44
N VAL A 121 -0.08 -9.56 -2.60
CA VAL A 121 -0.08 -10.67 -1.64
C VAL A 121 0.35 -11.96 -2.33
N GLY A 122 0.75 -12.95 -1.55
CA GLY A 122 1.08 -14.26 -2.08
C GLY A 122 2.02 -15.07 -1.20
N PRO A 123 2.31 -16.33 -1.60
CA PRO A 123 3.18 -17.24 -0.86
C PRO A 123 4.61 -16.73 -0.67
N LYS A 124 5.00 -15.69 -1.42
CA LYS A 124 6.34 -15.08 -1.39
C LYS A 124 6.37 -13.70 -0.75
N ILE A 125 5.25 -13.24 -0.19
CA ILE A 125 5.11 -11.90 0.40
C ILE A 125 4.84 -12.03 1.90
N GLN A 126 5.65 -11.36 2.72
CA GLN A 126 5.47 -11.22 4.17
C GLN A 126 5.23 -12.54 4.95
N GLY A 127 5.69 -13.69 4.43
CA GLY A 127 5.41 -14.99 5.05
C GLY A 127 3.99 -15.53 4.82
N ASN A 128 3.29 -15.00 3.82
CA ASN A 128 1.94 -15.39 3.40
C ASN A 128 0.85 -15.28 4.49
N PRO A 129 0.69 -14.12 5.15
CA PRO A 129 -0.32 -13.95 6.20
C PRO A 129 -1.76 -14.10 5.67
N GLU A 130 -1.97 -13.83 4.38
CA GLU A 130 -3.27 -14.00 3.71
C GLU A 130 -3.56 -15.46 3.31
N ASN A 131 -2.60 -16.37 3.52
CA ASN A 131 -2.70 -17.80 3.24
C ASN A 131 -3.21 -18.13 1.82
N THR A 132 -2.60 -17.50 0.83
CA THR A 132 -2.93 -17.69 -0.59
C THR A 132 -1.88 -18.58 -1.27
N ASN A 133 -2.28 -19.30 -2.31
CA ASN A 133 -1.37 -20.17 -3.08
C ASN A 133 -0.83 -19.49 -4.36
N ILE A 134 -1.22 -18.24 -4.59
CA ILE A 134 -0.98 -17.48 -5.81
C ILE A 134 -0.45 -16.09 -5.45
N MET A 135 0.28 -15.47 -6.37
CA MET A 135 0.58 -14.05 -6.30
C MET A 135 -0.60 -13.27 -6.89
N CYS A 136 -1.14 -12.27 -6.20
CA CYS A 136 -2.21 -11.43 -6.74
C CYS A 136 -2.24 -10.04 -6.10
N LEU A 137 -2.94 -9.09 -6.74
CA LEU A 137 -3.13 -7.73 -6.27
C LEU A 137 -4.56 -7.55 -5.74
N TYR A 138 -4.67 -7.05 -4.50
CA TYR A 138 -5.94 -6.59 -3.95
C TYR A 138 -6.02 -5.07 -4.02
N PHE A 139 -7.08 -4.54 -4.63
CA PHE A 139 -7.31 -3.09 -4.68
C PHE A 139 -7.52 -2.54 -3.26
N THR A 140 -6.78 -1.48 -2.93
CA THR A 140 -6.94 -0.76 -1.67
C THR A 140 -7.61 0.57 -1.93
N LEU A 141 -8.81 0.74 -1.40
CA LEU A 141 -9.53 2.01 -1.49
C LEU A 141 -8.70 3.09 -0.79
N ALA A 142 -8.24 4.09 -1.55
CA ALA A 142 -7.55 5.24 -0.99
C ALA A 142 -8.56 6.13 -0.26
N LEU A 143 -8.34 6.38 1.03
CA LEU A 143 -9.19 7.18 1.93
C LEU A 143 -9.32 8.68 1.60
N LYS A 144 -9.03 9.12 0.36
CA LYS A 144 -9.19 10.53 -0.03
C LYS A 144 -9.59 10.73 -1.48
N SER A 145 -10.75 10.20 -1.81
CA SER A 145 -11.82 10.85 -2.57
C SER A 145 -12.80 9.74 -2.94
N MET A 146 -13.93 9.67 -2.25
CA MET A 146 -15.01 8.77 -2.64
C MET A 146 -15.56 9.20 -4.00
N LYS A 147 -14.98 8.67 -5.07
CA LYS A 147 -15.75 8.09 -6.16
C LYS A 147 -15.54 6.59 -6.07
N MET A 148 -16.51 5.96 -5.41
CA MET A 148 -16.58 4.52 -5.23
C MET A 148 -16.69 3.89 -6.62
N TYR A 149 -15.62 3.28 -7.12
CA TYR A 149 -15.71 2.37 -8.27
C TYR A 149 -16.06 0.97 -7.75
N PRO A 150 -16.99 0.26 -8.42
CA PRO A 150 -17.45 -1.05 -7.97
C PRO A 150 -16.27 -2.02 -7.97
N VAL A 151 -15.94 -2.53 -6.78
CA VAL A 151 -15.02 -3.65 -6.63
C VAL A 151 -15.70 -4.87 -7.26
N LEU A 152 -15.11 -5.41 -8.33
CA LEU A 152 -15.47 -6.74 -8.83
C LEU A 152 -15.14 -7.75 -7.72
N LEU A 153 -16.16 -8.22 -7.03
CA LEU A 153 -16.08 -9.42 -6.21
C LEU A 153 -16.03 -10.59 -7.19
N MET A 154 -14.84 -11.12 -7.44
CA MET A 154 -14.72 -12.47 -8.00
C MET A 154 -15.14 -13.45 -6.91
N ASN A 155 -16.31 -14.06 -7.11
CA ASN A 155 -16.79 -15.21 -6.35
C ASN A 155 -15.96 -16.46 -6.65
#